data_AF-A0A369M5U2-F1
#
_entry.id   AF-A0A369M5U2-F1
#
_cell.length_a   1.000
_cell.length_b   1.000
_cell.length_c   1.000
_cell.angle_alpha   90.00
_cell.angle_beta   90.00
_cell.angle_gamma   90.00
#
_symmetry.space_group_name_H-M   'P 1'
#
loop_
_entity.id
_entity.type
_entity.pdbx_description
1 polymer ?
#
loop_
_entity_poly.entity_id
_entity_poly.type
_entity_poly.pdbx_seq_one_letter_code
_entity_poly.pdbx_strand_id
1 'polypeptide(L)'
;MVRGIAGRRKRYVEVEAEFLADGTVVPRAVAWHDGRRFPVRAVLGRRRCASLKVGGEGVRYDVVVGNAHTFLFHEDPRWFVEEIVPEPSPEDAGASARCGDGAFGA
;
A
#
# COMPACT_ATOMS: atom_id res chain seq x y z
N MET A 1 -16.82 11.73 -11.36
CA MET A 1 -16.00 12.54 -10.44
C MET A 1 -14.87 11.66 -9.93
N VAL A 2 -13.62 12.00 -10.27
CA VAL A 2 -12.45 11.34 -9.66
C VAL A 2 -12.38 11.83 -8.22
N ARG A 3 -12.54 10.92 -7.24
CA ARG A 3 -12.35 11.25 -5.81
C ARG A 3 -10.97 11.89 -5.66
N GLY A 4 -10.89 13.04 -4.98
CA GLY A 4 -9.62 13.68 -4.68
C GLY A 4 -8.71 12.72 -3.91
N ILE A 5 -7.43 12.73 -4.25
CA ILE A 5 -6.42 11.96 -3.55
C ILE A 5 -5.85 12.87 -2.47
N ALA A 6 -6.17 12.61 -1.19
CA ALA A 6 -5.64 13.36 -0.06
C ALA A 6 -4.12 13.20 0.08
N GLY A 7 -3.60 12.04 -0.33
CA GLY A 7 -2.16 11.77 -0.32
C GLY A 7 -1.82 10.32 -0.65
N ARG A 8 -0.54 9.99 -0.56
CA ARG A 8 -0.02 8.62 -0.63
C ARG A 8 0.73 8.32 0.65
N ARG A 9 0.56 7.11 1.20
CA ARG A 9 1.38 6.64 2.32
C ARG A 9 2.17 5.39 1.92
N LYS A 10 3.33 5.22 2.55
CA LYS A 10 4.08 3.98 2.50
C LYS A 10 3.37 2.93 3.36
N ARG A 11 3.07 1.76 2.79
CA ARG A 11 2.54 0.62 3.55
C ARG A 11 3.41 -0.60 3.36
N TYR A 12 3.96 -1.10 4.46
CA TYR A 12 4.65 -2.38 4.46
C TYR A 12 3.66 -3.53 4.32
N VAL A 13 4.03 -4.50 3.51
CA VAL A 13 3.21 -5.66 3.18
C VAL A 13 4.05 -6.92 3.26
N GLU A 14 3.40 -8.04 3.55
CA GLU A 14 4.01 -9.34 3.41
C GLU A 14 3.99 -9.75 1.93
N VAL A 15 5.10 -10.30 1.46
CA VAL A 15 5.25 -10.74 0.08
C VAL A 15 5.80 -12.15 0.08
N GLU A 16 5.10 -13.04 -0.61
CA GLU A 16 5.66 -14.31 -1.01
C GLU A 16 6.55 -14.06 -2.22
N ALA A 17 7.85 -14.32 -2.07
CA ALA A 17 8.83 -14.11 -3.12
C ALA A 17 9.69 -15.37 -3.29
N GLU A 18 10.00 -15.68 -4.55
CA GLU A 18 10.91 -16.74 -4.91
C GLU A 18 12.31 -16.16 -5.12
N PHE A 19 13.30 -16.76 -4.47
CA PHE A 19 14.69 -16.40 -4.61
C PHE A 19 15.35 -17.39 -5.57
N LEU A 20 15.71 -16.89 -6.74
CA LEU A 20 16.36 -17.69 -7.77
C LEU A 20 17.86 -17.79 -7.51
N ALA A 21 18.49 -18.83 -8.07
CA ALA A 21 19.92 -19.12 -7.86
C ALA A 21 20.86 -18.02 -8.42
N ASP A 22 20.38 -17.21 -9.36
CA ASP A 22 21.10 -16.05 -9.92
C ASP A 22 21.03 -14.80 -9.01
N GLY A 23 20.35 -14.90 -7.86
CA GLY A 23 20.10 -13.79 -6.95
C GLY A 23 18.91 -12.91 -7.35
N THR A 24 18.16 -13.27 -8.40
CA THR A 24 16.92 -12.57 -8.75
C THR A 24 15.81 -12.92 -7.76
N VAL A 25 15.13 -11.90 -7.25
CA VAL A 25 13.95 -12.06 -6.40
C VAL A 25 12.68 -11.82 -7.22
N VAL A 26 11.76 -12.79 -7.23
CA VAL A 26 10.51 -12.72 -8.00
C VAL A 26 9.32 -12.71 -7.06
N PRO A 27 8.56 -11.60 -6.96
CA PRO A 27 7.35 -11.58 -6.15
C PRO A 27 6.25 -12.45 -6.78
N ARG A 28 5.65 -13.32 -5.98
CA ARG A 28 4.61 -14.27 -6.38
C ARG A 28 3.23 -13.91 -5.84
N ALA A 29 3.15 -13.38 -4.62
CA ALA A 29 1.90 -12.91 -4.05
C ALA A 29 2.14 -11.82 -3.00
N VAL A 30 1.17 -10.92 -2.85
CA VAL A 30 1.12 -9.93 -1.77
C VAL A 30 0.04 -10.36 -0.78
N ALA A 31 0.39 -10.46 0.50
CA ALA A 31 -0.57 -10.64 1.57
C ALA A 31 -0.87 -9.28 2.21
N TRP A 32 -2.15 -8.94 2.27
CA TRP A 32 -2.65 -7.71 2.84
C TRP A 32 -3.07 -7.92 4.29
N HIS A 33 -3.10 -6.85 5.07
CA HIS A 33 -3.35 -6.89 6.52
C HIS A 33 -4.75 -7.40 6.91
N ASP A 34 -5.69 -7.41 5.98
CA ASP A 34 -7.03 -7.99 6.14
C ASP A 34 -7.05 -9.51 5.92
N GLY A 35 -5.88 -10.14 5.73
CA GLY A 35 -5.73 -11.56 5.46
C GLY A 35 -5.93 -11.93 3.99
N ARG A 36 -6.27 -10.98 3.11
CA ARG A 36 -6.41 -11.27 1.68
C ARG A 36 -5.05 -11.45 1.03
N ARG A 37 -4.96 -12.49 0.21
CA ARG A 37 -3.80 -12.74 -0.66
C ARG A 37 -4.12 -12.36 -2.09
N PHE A 38 -3.17 -11.69 -2.70
CA PHE A 38 -3.27 -11.20 -4.06
C PHE A 38 -2.12 -11.79 -4.90
N PRO A 39 -2.40 -12.76 -5.79
CA PRO A 39 -1.38 -13.36 -6.63
C PRO A 39 -0.86 -12.36 -7.67
N VAL A 40 0.45 -12.30 -7.83
CA VAL A 40 1.14 -11.56 -8.88
C VAL A 40 1.05 -12.39 -10.15
N ARG A 41 0.24 -11.91 -11.10
CA ARG A 41 0.03 -12.58 -12.40
C ARG A 41 1.23 -12.42 -13.31
N ALA A 42 1.86 -11.24 -13.30
CA ALA A 42 3.01 -10.94 -14.14
C ALA A 42 3.89 -9.87 -13.50
N VAL A 43 5.19 -9.99 -13.74
CA VAL A 43 6.18 -8.95 -13.46
C VAL A 43 6.61 -8.36 -14.82
N LEU A 44 6.17 -7.14 -15.09
CA LEU A 44 6.43 -6.42 -16.35
C LEU A 44 7.81 -5.75 -16.37
N GLY A 45 8.40 -5.48 -15.21
CA GLY A 45 9.69 -4.80 -15.14
C GLY A 45 10.28 -4.82 -13.74
N ARG A 46 11.61 -4.68 -13.68
CA ARG A 46 12.37 -4.56 -12.44
C ARG A 46 13.42 -3.49 -12.62
N ARG A 47 13.45 -2.48 -11.75
CA ARG A 47 14.46 -1.42 -11.82
C ARG A 47 14.89 -0.94 -10.44
N ARG A 48 16.18 -0.63 -10.27
CA ARG A 48 16.67 0.09 -9.10
C ARG A 48 16.22 1.54 -9.19
N CYS A 49 15.39 1.98 -8.27
CA CYS A 49 14.98 3.38 -8.16
C CYS A 49 14.37 3.64 -6.78
N ALA A 50 14.62 4.82 -6.23
CA ALA A 50 13.95 5.27 -5.03
C ALA A 50 12.46 5.55 -5.29
N SER A 51 11.59 5.33 -4.30
CA SER A 51 10.21 5.84 -4.38
C SER A 51 10.23 7.36 -4.23
N LEU A 52 9.92 8.05 -5.32
CA LEU A 52 9.92 9.52 -5.39
C LEU A 52 8.78 10.16 -4.58
N LYS A 53 7.73 9.39 -4.23
CA LYS A 53 6.50 9.94 -3.63
C LYS A 53 6.34 9.69 -2.14
N VAL A 54 6.87 8.58 -1.64
CA VAL A 54 6.78 8.24 -0.21
C VAL A 54 8.14 8.06 0.45
N GLY A 55 9.23 8.24 -0.31
CA GLY A 55 10.59 7.91 0.13
C GLY A 55 10.82 6.40 0.20
N GLY A 56 12.07 5.99 -0.01
CA GLY A 56 12.50 4.60 0.04
C GLY A 56 13.56 4.33 -1.01
N GLU A 57 14.61 3.60 -0.64
CA GLU A 57 15.68 3.15 -1.54
C GLU A 57 15.41 1.69 -1.93
N GLY A 58 15.82 1.25 -3.13
CA GLY A 58 15.77 -0.17 -3.49
C GLY A 58 15.25 -0.47 -4.89
N VAL A 59 14.56 -1.58 -5.02
CA VAL A 59 14.09 -2.14 -6.31
C VAL A 59 12.59 -1.98 -6.43
N ARG A 60 12.14 -1.36 -7.52
CA ARG A 60 10.74 -1.32 -7.90
C ARG A 60 10.41 -2.43 -8.89
N TYR A 61 9.30 -3.10 -8.63
CA TYR A 61 8.70 -4.12 -9.46
C TYR A 61 7.43 -3.59 -10.13
N ASP A 62 7.49 -3.61 -11.46
CA ASP A 62 6.44 -3.56 -12.46
C ASP A 62 5.44 -4.72 -12.29
N VAL A 63 4.32 -4.67 -11.55
CA VAL A 63 3.52 -5.89 -11.32
C VAL A 63 2.05 -5.79 -11.73
N VAL A 64 1.50 -6.90 -12.20
CA VAL A 64 0.08 -7.10 -12.41
C VAL A 64 -0.46 -8.01 -11.33
N VAL A 65 -1.40 -7.51 -10.54
CA VAL A 65 -2.02 -8.22 -9.43
C VAL A 65 -3.52 -8.32 -9.72
N GLY A 66 -4.02 -9.54 -9.93
CA GLY A 66 -5.35 -9.74 -10.52
C GLY A 66 -5.46 -9.05 -11.89
N ASN A 67 -6.34 -8.05 -12.00
CA ASN A 67 -6.53 -7.23 -13.21
C ASN A 67 -5.94 -5.82 -13.08
N ALA A 68 -5.23 -5.51 -11.99
CA ALA A 68 -4.69 -4.18 -11.73
C ALA A 68 -3.16 -4.15 -11.94
N HIS A 69 -2.69 -3.10 -12.61
CA HIS A 69 -1.27 -2.78 -12.67
C HIS A 69 -0.88 -1.91 -11.47
N THR A 70 0.16 -2.29 -10.75
CA THR A 70 0.65 -1.58 -9.56
C THR A 70 2.16 -1.70 -9.40
N PHE A 71 2.70 -0.95 -8.45
CA PHE A 71 4.12 -0.95 -8.12
C PHE A 71 4.34 -1.58 -6.76
N LEU A 72 5.29 -2.51 -6.70
CA LEU A 72 5.77 -3.11 -5.47
C LEU A 72 7.24 -2.73 -5.27
N PHE A 73 7.60 -2.30 -4.07
CA PHE A 73 8.94 -1.83 -3.76
C PHE A 73 9.60 -2.74 -2.74
N HIS A 74 10.87 -3.06 -2.97
CA HIS A 74 11.71 -3.84 -2.08
C HIS A 74 12.91 -3.01 -1.65
N GLU A 75 13.01 -2.73 -0.35
CA GLU A 75 14.09 -1.92 0.23
C GLU A 75 15.06 -2.70 1.12
N ASP A 76 14.99 -4.03 1.07
CA ASP A 76 15.83 -4.99 1.79
C ASP A 76 15.90 -4.80 3.32
N PRO A 77 15.26 -5.65 4.14
CA PRO A 77 14.51 -6.86 3.79
C PRO A 77 13.00 -6.59 3.57
N ARG A 78 12.57 -5.33 3.60
CA ARG A 78 11.15 -4.97 3.68
C ARG A 78 10.53 -4.72 2.31
N TRP A 79 9.27 -5.11 2.20
CA TRP A 79 8.43 -4.85 1.03
C TRP A 79 7.36 -3.81 1.36
N PHE A 80 7.10 -2.90 0.43
CA PHE A 80 6.06 -1.90 0.58
C PHE A 80 5.36 -1.55 -0.74
N VAL A 81 4.16 -1.00 -0.60
CA VAL A 81 3.39 -0.39 -1.70
C VAL A 81 3.09 1.08 -1.38
N GLU A 82 2.75 1.83 -2.43
CA GLU A 82 2.16 3.16 -2.27
C GLU A 82 0.65 3.04 -2.15
N GLU A 83 0.12 3.22 -0.94
CA GLU A 83 -1.32 3.23 -0.70
C GLU A 83 -1.87 4.64 -0.95
N ILE A 84 -2.89 4.74 -1.82
CA ILE A 84 -3.63 5.98 -2.08
C ILE A 84 -4.60 6.20 -0.92
N VAL A 85 -4.46 7.33 -0.21
CA VAL A 85 -5.41 7.74 0.82
C VAL A 85 -6.49 8.59 0.14
N PRO A 86 -7.74 8.09 0.03
CA PRO A 86 -8.84 8.91 -0.49
C PRO A 86 -9.16 10.03 0.51
N GLU A 87 -9.62 11.18 0.02
CA GLU A 87 -10.21 12.19 0.91
C GLU A 87 -11.38 11.58 1.70
N PRO A 88 -11.45 11.79 3.03
CA PRO A 88 -12.58 11.31 3.81
C PRO A 88 -13.85 12.00 3.29
N SER A 89 -14.93 11.24 3.11
CA SER A 89 -16.23 11.86 2.83
C SER A 89 -16.61 12.75 4.02
N PRO A 90 -17.25 13.92 3.81
CA PRO A 90 -17.75 14.74 4.93
C PRO A 90 -18.68 13.96 5.87
N GLU A 91 -19.23 12.82 5.44
CA GLU A 91 -20.03 11.91 6.27
C GLU A 91 -19.19 11.09 7.29
N ASP A 92 -17.93 10.77 6.96
CA ASP A 92 -17.03 9.97 7.83
C ASP A 92 -16.38 10.82 8.95
N ALA A 93 -16.38 12.14 8.80
CA ALA A 93 -15.80 13.09 9.77
C ALA A 93 -16.70 13.34 11.00
N GLY A 94 -17.95 12.85 11.00
CA GLY A 94 -18.96 13.12 12.04
C GLY A 94 -18.99 12.16 13.23
N ALA A 95 -18.20 11.08 13.25
CA ALA A 95 -18.33 10.02 14.27
C ALA A 95 -17.56 10.24 15.58
N SER A 96 -17.01 11.45 15.82
CA SER A 96 -16.27 11.76 17.06
C SER A 96 -16.74 13.06 17.70
N ALA A 97 -17.98 13.09 18.20
CA ALA A 97 -18.39 14.10 19.18
C ALA A 97 -19.65 13.65 19.94
N ARG A 98 -19.50 12.68 20.86
CA ARG A 98 -20.38 12.57 22.04
C ARG A 98 -19.56 12.14 23.25
N CYS A 99 -18.71 13.05 23.73
CA CYS A 99 -18.30 13.06 25.14
C CYS A 99 -19.11 14.18 25.80
N GLY A 100 -19.71 13.89 26.95
CA GLY A 100 -20.98 14.46 27.37
C GLY A 100 -20.95 15.92 27.86
N ASP A 101 -21.99 16.66 27.48
CA ASP A 101 -22.45 17.82 28.24
C ASP A 101 -23.25 17.31 29.44
N GLY A 102 -22.55 17.04 30.53
CA GLY A 102 -23.14 16.85 31.84
C GLY A 102 -23.58 18.19 32.42
N ALA A 103 -24.89 18.42 32.41
CA ALA A 103 -25.69 19.14 33.41
C ALA A 103 -25.23 20.54 33.87
N PHE A 104 -25.96 21.56 33.42
CA PHE A 104 -26.22 22.77 34.20
C PHE A 104 -27.65 22.69 34.75
N GLY A 105 -27.84 22.97 36.04
CA GLY A 105 -29.08 23.55 36.57
C GLY A 105 -29.85 22.75 37.62
N ALA A 106 -29.57 23.04 38.90
CA ALA A 106 -30.54 23.60 39.86
C ALA A 106 -29.78 24.18 41.06
#